data_AF-A0A2N5RWX1-F1
#
_entry.id   AF-A0A2N5RWX1-F1
#
_cell.length_a   1.000
_cell.length_b   1.000
_cell.length_c   1.000
_cell.angle_alpha   90.00
_cell.angle_beta   90.00
_cell.angle_gamma   90.00
#
_symmetry.space_group_name_H-M   'P 1'
#
loop_
_entity.id
_entity.type
_entity.pdbx_description
1 polymer ?
#
loop_
_entity_poly.entity_id
_entity_poly.type
_entity_poly.pdbx_seq_one_letter_code
_entity_poly.pdbx_strand_id
1 'polypeptide(L)'
;MMDGRLVGAIKTALVNNRLANRCCLMSYLAKFASALYGPFRAAACSAPSSGDRKGYQLPPNARGLAKRAIMRDISEGANIIMVKPAQTYLDVLSEARVLAPSHPLACYQVSGEYAALLAGRKSQSLPSSWRLPI
;
A
#
# COMPACT_ATOMS: atom_id res chain seq x y z
N MET A 1 -2.22 -2.38 8.80
CA MET A 1 -3.28 -1.44 9.17
C MET A 1 -3.83 -1.78 10.56
N MET A 2 -2.98 -2.28 11.46
CA MET A 2 -3.33 -2.31 12.88
C MET A 2 -2.83 -0.99 13.45
N ASP A 3 -3.62 -0.36 14.30
CA ASP A 3 -3.32 0.96 14.84
C ASP A 3 -2.13 0.91 15.79
N GLY A 4 -1.29 1.95 15.79
CA GLY A 4 -0.15 2.07 16.69
C GLY A 4 1.01 1.10 16.44
N ARG A 5 1.00 0.32 15.34
CA ARG A 5 2.03 -0.71 15.11
C ARG A 5 3.45 -0.15 14.93
N LEU A 6 3.61 1.07 14.41
CA LEU A 6 4.94 1.60 14.12
C LEU A 6 5.63 2.00 15.42
N VAL A 7 5.08 2.93 16.19
CA VAL A 7 5.69 3.32 17.48
C VAL A 7 5.44 2.26 18.55
N GLY A 8 4.21 1.76 18.67
CA GLY A 8 3.81 0.88 19.76
C GLY A 8 4.45 -0.51 19.74
N ALA A 9 5.06 -0.92 18.61
CA ALA A 9 5.75 -2.21 18.53
C ALA A 9 7.10 -2.10 17.80
N ILE A 10 7.09 -1.71 16.53
CA ILE A 10 8.24 -1.96 15.64
C ILE A 10 9.40 -1.00 15.94
N LYS A 11 9.15 0.31 15.94
CA LYS A 11 10.18 1.34 16.12
C LYS A 11 10.80 1.26 17.51
N THR A 12 9.98 1.10 18.55
CA THR A 12 10.47 0.94 19.92
C THR A 12 11.36 -0.31 20.05
N ALA A 13 10.97 -1.44 19.47
CA ALA A 13 11.81 -2.63 19.45
C ALA A 13 13.13 -2.40 18.70
N LEU A 14 13.11 -1.72 17.55
CA LEU A 14 14.32 -1.40 16.80
C LEU A 14 15.26 -0.46 17.57
N VAL A 15 14.72 0.52 18.31
CA VAL A 15 15.51 1.43 19.14
C VAL A 15 16.15 0.65 20.30
N ASN A 16 15.37 -0.15 21.02
CA ASN A 16 15.86 -0.93 22.16
C ASN A 16 16.96 -1.92 21.76
N ASN A 17 16.90 -2.46 20.54
CA ASN A 17 17.92 -3.36 20.00
C ASN A 17 19.04 -2.64 19.24
N ARG A 18 19.09 -1.29 19.24
CA ARG A 18 20.10 -0.48 18.53
C ARG A 18 20.17 -0.74 17.01
N LEU A 19 19.03 -1.07 16.41
CA LEU A 19 18.87 -1.34 14.98
C LEU A 19 18.16 -0.19 14.22
N ALA A 20 17.66 0.82 14.94
CA ALA A 20 16.85 1.89 14.37
C ALA A 20 17.55 2.71 13.26
N ASN A 21 18.88 2.78 13.26
CA ASN A 21 19.68 3.45 12.23
C ASN A 21 20.12 2.52 11.08
N ARG A 22 19.89 1.21 11.20
CA ARG A 22 20.24 0.20 10.19
C ARG A 22 19.03 -0.35 9.44
N CYS A 23 17.83 -0.19 10.01
CA CYS A 23 16.58 -0.70 9.45
C CYS A 23 15.66 0.45 9.03
N CYS A 24 15.22 0.44 7.78
CA CYS A 24 14.26 1.40 7.25
C CYS A 24 12.82 0.88 7.44
N LEU A 25 11.92 1.74 7.92
CA LEU A 25 10.51 1.41 8.06
C LEU A 25 9.69 1.98 6.92
N MET A 26 9.20 1.08 6.06
CA MET A 26 8.25 1.41 5.01
C MET A 26 6.83 1.04 5.46
N SER A 27 5.99 2.04 5.74
CA SER A 27 4.61 1.76 6.16
C SER A 27 3.65 1.64 4.99
N TYR A 28 2.90 0.55 4.99
CA TYR A 28 1.62 0.42 4.31
C TYR A 28 0.56 1.22 5.07
N LEU A 29 0.58 2.54 4.91
CA LEU A 29 -0.26 3.52 5.63
C LEU A 29 -1.69 3.61 5.09
N ALA A 30 -1.86 3.51 3.76
CA ALA A 30 -3.16 3.56 3.10
C ALA A 30 -3.30 2.29 2.28
N LYS A 31 -3.68 1.22 2.98
CA LYS A 31 -4.01 -0.06 2.37
C LYS A 31 -5.52 -0.23 2.34
N PHE A 32 -6.09 -0.10 1.15
CA PHE A 32 -7.53 -0.20 0.93
C PHE A 32 -8.00 -1.64 0.78
N ALA A 33 -9.23 -1.90 1.21
CA ALA A 33 -9.97 -3.12 0.99
C ALA A 33 -10.44 -3.17 -0.47
N SER A 34 -9.61 -3.74 -1.34
CA SER A 34 -9.85 -3.79 -2.79
C SER A 34 -10.03 -5.21 -3.30
N ALA A 35 -10.83 -5.37 -4.36
CA ALA A 35 -10.96 -6.60 -5.13
C ALA A 35 -9.70 -6.95 -5.94
N LEU A 36 -8.78 -6.00 -6.11
CA LEU A 36 -7.58 -6.12 -6.96
C LEU A 36 -6.48 -7.03 -6.37
N TYR A 37 -6.73 -7.71 -5.25
CA TYR A 37 -5.76 -8.63 -4.63
C TYR A 37 -5.95 -10.10 -5.03
N GLY A 38 -6.90 -10.42 -5.91
CA GLY A 38 -7.21 -11.81 -6.31
C GLY A 38 -5.98 -12.64 -6.68
N PRO A 39 -5.21 -12.24 -7.72
CA PRO A 39 -4.06 -13.05 -8.14
C PRO A 39 -2.95 -13.12 -7.07
N PHE A 40 -2.78 -12.08 -6.25
CA PHE A 40 -1.86 -12.13 -5.11
C PHE A 40 -2.29 -13.15 -4.05
N ARG A 41 -3.60 -13.32 -3.81
CA ARG A 41 -4.09 -14.33 -2.85
C ARG A 41 -3.78 -15.75 -3.31
N ALA A 42 -3.89 -16.02 -4.61
CA ALA A 42 -3.49 -17.29 -5.20
C ALA A 42 -1.98 -17.52 -5.07
N ALA A 43 -1.15 -16.52 -5.42
CA ALA A 43 0.30 -16.64 -5.35
C ALA A 43 0.83 -16.81 -3.92
N ALA A 44 0.26 -16.10 -2.95
CA ALA A 44 0.71 -16.14 -1.56
C ALA A 44 -0.02 -17.18 -0.71
N CYS A 45 -0.87 -18.03 -1.30
CA CYS A 45 -1.78 -18.94 -0.60
C CYS A 45 -2.50 -18.26 0.58
N SER A 46 -2.87 -16.99 0.41
CA SER A 46 -3.28 -16.08 1.49
C SER A 46 -4.75 -15.67 1.38
N ALA A 47 -5.57 -16.54 0.80
CA ALA A 47 -7.01 -16.41 0.90
C ALA A 47 -7.41 -16.39 2.40
N PRO A 48 -8.34 -15.50 2.81
CA PRO A 48 -8.80 -15.50 4.19
C PRO A 48 -9.45 -16.85 4.51
N SER A 49 -9.01 -17.49 5.60
CA SER A 49 -9.55 -18.77 6.07
C SER A 49 -10.96 -18.62 6.62
N SER A 50 -11.32 -17.43 7.13
CA SER A 50 -12.69 -17.03 7.49
C SER A 50 -12.86 -15.50 7.37
N GLY A 51 -14.08 -15.06 7.05
CA GLY A 51 -14.46 -13.64 7.01
C GLY A 51 -13.79 -12.79 5.93
N ASP A 52 -13.78 -11.48 6.14
CA ASP A 52 -13.14 -10.50 5.26
C ASP A 52 -12.06 -9.66 5.99
N ARG A 53 -11.32 -8.85 5.23
CA ARG A 53 -10.24 -8.00 5.78
C ARG A 53 -10.70 -6.55 6.01
N LYS A 54 -12.01 -6.27 5.96
CA LYS A 54 -12.54 -4.90 6.06
C LYS A 54 -12.46 -4.35 7.49
N GLY A 55 -12.31 -5.20 8.49
CA GLY A 55 -12.12 -4.79 9.88
C GLY A 55 -10.82 -3.99 10.14
N TYR A 56 -9.86 -4.01 9.22
CA TYR A 56 -8.61 -3.24 9.34
C TYR A 56 -8.14 -2.59 8.05
N GLN A 57 -8.55 -3.08 6.87
CA GLN A 57 -8.24 -2.40 5.61
C GLN A 57 -9.18 -1.20 5.43
N LEU A 58 -8.66 -0.11 4.88
CA LEU A 58 -9.46 1.09 4.68
C LEU A 58 -10.59 0.82 3.68
N PRO A 59 -11.83 1.27 3.93
CA PRO A 59 -12.88 1.22 2.93
C PRO A 59 -12.49 2.04 1.68
N PRO A 60 -12.85 1.60 0.46
CA PRO A 60 -12.43 2.27 -0.79
C PRO A 60 -12.75 3.77 -0.86
N ASN A 61 -13.87 4.19 -0.29
CA ASN A 61 -14.34 5.58 -0.29
C ASN A 61 -13.84 6.39 0.93
N ALA A 62 -13.05 5.79 1.82
CA ALA A 62 -12.67 6.42 3.09
C ALA A 62 -11.40 7.28 2.98
N ARG A 63 -11.44 8.29 2.10
CA ARG A 63 -10.32 9.23 1.90
C ARG A 63 -9.89 9.94 3.18
N GLY A 64 -10.85 10.37 4.01
CA GLY A 64 -10.55 10.99 5.31
C GLY A 64 -9.79 10.07 6.27
N LEU A 65 -10.09 8.76 6.26
CA LEU A 65 -9.33 7.79 7.06
C LEU A 65 -7.93 7.59 6.53
N ALA A 66 -7.74 7.58 5.20
CA ALA A 66 -6.42 7.51 4.59
C ALA A 66 -5.55 8.71 5.01
N LYS A 67 -6.09 9.93 4.98
CA LYS A 67 -5.40 11.14 5.47
C LYS A 67 -4.96 11.02 6.93
N ARG A 68 -5.86 10.56 7.81
CA ARG A 68 -5.54 10.34 9.22
C ARG A 68 -4.45 9.28 9.41
N ALA A 69 -4.51 8.18 8.65
CA ALA A 69 -3.50 7.12 8.70
C ALA A 69 -2.13 7.60 8.19
N ILE A 70 -2.09 8.43 7.14
CA ILE A 70 -0.86 9.07 6.64
C ILE A 70 -0.21 9.89 7.76
N MET A 71 -0.98 10.82 8.34
CA MET A 71 -0.47 11.71 9.40
C MET A 71 0.01 10.92 10.62
N ARG A 72 -0.75 9.90 11.01
CA ARG A 72 -0.37 9.03 12.12
C ARG A 72 0.95 8.32 11.86
N ASP A 73 1.08 7.61 10.74
CA ASP A 73 2.27 6.80 10.46
C ASP A 73 3.53 7.67 10.29
N ILE A 74 3.40 8.91 9.79
CA ILE A 74 4.48 9.91 9.77
C ILE A 74 4.87 10.30 11.20
N SER A 75 3.90 10.63 12.06
CA SER A 75 4.16 10.94 13.46
C SER A 75 4.77 9.76 14.24
N GLU A 76 4.47 8.53 13.79
CA GLU A 76 5.04 7.31 14.34
C GLU A 76 6.43 6.95 13.76
N GLY A 77 7.04 7.83 12.94
CA GLY A 77 8.42 7.67 12.47
C GLY A 77 8.61 6.68 11.33
N ALA A 78 7.60 6.54 10.46
CA ALA A 78 7.76 5.89 9.15
C ALA A 78 8.86 6.60 8.33
N ASN A 79 9.78 5.84 7.77
CA ASN A 79 10.82 6.38 6.88
C ASN A 79 10.33 6.52 5.44
N ILE A 80 9.54 5.55 4.97
CA ILE A 80 8.94 5.54 3.64
C ILE A 80 7.45 5.32 3.78
N ILE A 81 6.68 6.06 2.99
CA ILE A 81 5.23 6.04 3.01
C ILE A 81 4.71 5.31 1.75
N MET A 82 3.67 4.47 1.86
CA MET A 82 3.15 3.68 0.73
C MET A 82 1.63 3.63 0.63
N VAL A 83 1.11 3.87 -0.58
CA VAL A 83 -0.31 3.66 -0.93
C VAL A 83 -0.48 2.36 -1.70
N LYS A 84 -1.54 1.61 -1.36
CA LYS A 84 -1.88 0.32 -1.98
C LYS A 84 -3.41 0.13 -2.02
N PRO A 85 -4.03 -0.15 -3.17
CA PRO A 85 -3.47 -0.19 -4.54
C PRO A 85 -2.96 1.17 -5.06
N ALA A 86 -2.25 1.18 -6.20
CA ALA A 86 -1.63 2.40 -6.72
C ALA A 86 -2.50 3.13 -7.75
N GLN A 87 -2.81 2.50 -8.88
CA GLN A 87 -3.44 3.14 -10.03
C GLN A 87 -4.86 3.63 -9.72
N THR A 88 -5.57 2.90 -8.86
CA THR A 88 -6.94 3.26 -8.45
C THR A 88 -7.03 4.30 -7.34
N TYR A 89 -5.89 4.72 -6.76
CA TYR A 89 -5.82 5.65 -5.63
C TYR A 89 -4.77 6.76 -5.87
N LEU A 90 -4.67 7.25 -7.11
CA LEU A 90 -3.76 8.35 -7.47
C LEU A 90 -4.10 9.66 -6.76
N ASP A 91 -5.37 9.88 -6.45
CA ASP A 91 -5.85 11.00 -5.63
C ASP A 91 -5.26 10.95 -4.21
N VAL A 92 -5.25 9.77 -3.60
CA VAL A 92 -4.65 9.54 -2.27
C VAL A 92 -3.12 9.67 -2.33
N LEU A 93 -2.48 9.22 -3.42
CA LEU A 93 -1.05 9.41 -3.64
C LEU A 93 -0.66 10.88 -3.75
N SER A 94 -1.44 11.66 -4.50
CA SER A 94 -1.26 13.11 -4.61
C SER A 94 -1.39 13.78 -3.24
N GLU A 95 -2.42 13.41 -2.47
CA GLU A 95 -2.59 13.94 -1.11
C GLU A 95 -1.46 13.52 -0.16
N ALA A 96 -0.98 12.27 -0.24
CA ALA A 96 0.17 11.80 0.54
C ALA A 96 1.45 12.61 0.24
N ARG A 97 1.67 12.97 -1.04
CA ARG A 97 2.81 13.80 -1.44
C ARG A 97 2.76 15.21 -0.86
N VAL A 98 1.56 15.80 -0.75
CA VAL A 98 1.34 17.11 -0.14
C VAL A 98 1.53 17.05 1.38
N LEU A 99 1.03 15.99 2.03
CA LEU A 99 1.10 15.84 3.49
C LEU A 99 2.51 15.47 3.99
N ALA A 100 3.29 14.75 3.19
CA ALA A 100 4.61 14.25 3.57
C ALA A 100 5.68 14.58 2.51
N PRO A 101 5.95 15.87 2.25
CA PRO A 101 6.74 16.24 1.09
C PRO A 101 8.22 15.83 1.17
N SER A 102 8.71 15.59 2.39
CA SER A 102 10.07 15.14 2.68
C SER A 102 10.24 13.62 2.72
N HIS A 103 9.14 12.85 2.67
CA HIS A 103 9.20 11.40 2.78
C HIS A 103 9.18 10.76 1.38
N PRO A 104 10.01 9.75 1.12
CA PRO A 104 9.87 8.93 -0.07
C PRO A 104 8.47 8.29 -0.12
N LEU A 105 7.82 8.38 -1.28
CA LEU A 105 6.48 7.83 -1.53
C LEU A 105 6.57 6.64 -2.47
N ALA A 106 6.22 5.46 -1.96
CA ALA A 106 6.13 4.23 -2.73
C ALA A 106 4.69 3.99 -3.20
N CYS A 107 4.56 3.47 -4.42
CA CYS A 107 3.29 3.07 -5.02
C CYS A 107 3.31 1.56 -5.24
N TYR A 108 2.34 0.83 -4.69
CA TYR A 108 2.27 -0.61 -4.93
C TYR A 108 1.34 -0.92 -6.09
N GLN A 109 1.88 -1.21 -7.28
CA GLN A 109 1.11 -1.77 -8.38
C GLN A 109 0.72 -3.21 -8.05
N VAL A 110 -0.55 -3.42 -7.72
CA VAL A 110 -1.02 -4.69 -7.16
C VAL A 110 -1.27 -5.72 -8.26
N SER A 111 -1.39 -6.97 -7.84
CA SER A 111 -1.56 -8.10 -8.75
C SER A 111 -2.74 -7.96 -9.72
N GLY A 112 -3.87 -7.40 -9.28
CA GLY A 112 -5.04 -7.18 -10.13
C GLY A 112 -4.83 -6.04 -11.13
N GLU A 113 -4.09 -5.00 -10.75
CA GLU A 113 -3.70 -3.91 -11.66
C GLU A 113 -2.79 -4.44 -12.76
N TYR A 114 -1.78 -5.23 -12.39
CA TYR A 114 -0.92 -5.92 -13.35
C TYR A 114 -1.71 -6.89 -14.26
N ALA A 115 -2.57 -7.73 -13.68
CA ALA A 115 -3.36 -8.69 -14.44
C ALA A 115 -4.34 -8.01 -15.41
N ALA A 116 -4.92 -6.87 -15.02
CA ALA A 116 -5.79 -6.09 -15.90
C ALA A 116 -5.03 -5.56 -17.12
N LEU A 117 -3.82 -5.01 -16.92
CA LEU A 117 -2.96 -4.58 -18.03
C LEU A 117 -2.57 -5.75 -18.94
N LEU A 118 -2.20 -6.89 -18.36
CA LEU A 118 -1.84 -8.09 -19.12
C LEU A 118 -3.03 -8.63 -19.94
N ALA A 119 -4.24 -8.62 -19.36
CA ALA A 119 -5.47 -9.01 -20.05
C ALA A 119 -5.79 -8.05 -21.20
N GLY A 120 -5.74 -6.74 -20.96
CA GLY A 120 -5.96 -5.72 -21.98
C GLY A 120 -4.98 -5.81 -23.16
N ARG A 121 -3.72 -6.20 -22.88
CA ARG A 121 -2.75 -6.50 -23.93
C ARG A 121 -3.17 -7.70 -24.78
N LYS A 122 -3.61 -8.80 -24.14
CA LYS A 122 -4.03 -10.03 -24.83
C LYS A 122 -5.26 -9.81 -25.70
N SER A 123 -6.20 -8.98 -25.26
CA SER A 123 -7.38 -8.59 -26.03
C SER A 123 -7.11 -7.49 -27.07
N GLN A 124 -5.86 -7.05 -27.24
CA GLN A 124 -5.45 -5.96 -28.15
C GLN A 124 -6.17 -4.64 -27.90
N SER A 125 -6.73 -4.44 -26.70
CA SER A 125 -7.41 -3.20 -26.31
C SER A 125 -6.43 -2.12 -25.81
N LEU A 126 -5.13 -2.45 -25.73
CA LEU A 126 -4.07 -1.51 -25.37
C LEU A 126 -3.19 -1.18 -26.60
N PRO A 127 -2.62 0.05 -26.65
CA PRO A 127 -1.76 0.45 -27.76
C PRO A 127 -0.54 -0.47 -27.91
N SER A 128 -0.01 -0.55 -29.13
CA SER A 128 1.19 -1.36 -29.43
C SER A 128 2.43 -0.95 -28.63
N SER A 129 2.52 0.32 -28.22
CA SER A 129 3.59 0.85 -27.36
C SER A 129 3.56 0.32 -25.92
N TRP A 130 2.43 -0.23 -25.46
CA TRP A 130 2.26 -0.84 -24.14
C TRP A 130 2.59 -2.34 -24.14
N ARG A 131 3.18 -2.85 -25.23
CA ARG A 131 3.77 -4.20 -25.26
C ARG A 131 5.07 -4.15 -24.45
N LEU A 132 4.95 -4.43 -23.15
CA LEU A 132 6.11 -4.61 -22.27
C LEU A 132 7.08 -5.61 -22.93
N PRO A 133 8.39 -5.29 -23.00
CA PRO A 133 9.39 -6.28 -23.39
C PRO A 133 9.38 -7.37 -22.30
N ILE A 134 8.93 -8.56 -22.68
CA ILE A 134 9.15 -9.79 -21.93
C ILE A 134 10.12 -10.63 -22.74
#